data_AF-A0A371D838-F1
#
_entry.id   AF-A0A371D838-F1
#
_cell.length_a   1.000
_cell.length_b   1.000
_cell.length_c   1.000
_cell.angle_alpha   90.00
_cell.angle_beta   90.00
_cell.angle_gamma   90.00
#
_symmetry.space_group_name_H-M   'P 1'
#
loop_
_entity.id
_entity.type
_entity.pdbx_description
1 polymer ?
#
loop_
_entity_poly.entity_id
_entity_poly.type
_entity_poly.pdbx_seq_one_letter_code
_entity_poly.pdbx_strand_id
1 'polypeptide(L)'
;MPTIGVAPGPNYYAVIRMDPISMVMDLGLDDPITLAEAKQMVTKRYLVYLHWPFELYMPDMRWCRYDAEIIGTTLRPSDENSGITSDMVIPIAPNKNYTGERRPVHPHPSFPFSNCYHWFRNHIKIRVRTREGGFDHDGGFMLPGAEHLALNHGFSQDRKRLAAFRVAKDELSAAATPAMTVPAEGGSSAKLAPKRQDSMNSARSALGALAEGEPSIRPDVLAETYLRLVTARGLKTSDPPSEIGSELNADGSDMVTSASTMSSLAGMDLFGWDPDPSAALIPLVDAWLDVGQYLSEDDIPNPLELREEVVKIHSYVGVISHILQS
;
A
#
# COMPACT_ATOMS: atom_id res chain seq x y z
N MET A 1 -6.06 2.46 32.57
CA MET A 1 -7.16 2.33 31.59
C MET A 1 -6.49 1.99 30.29
N PRO A 2 -6.86 0.87 29.64
CA PRO A 2 -6.25 0.48 28.38
C PRO A 2 -6.48 1.54 27.30
N THR A 3 -5.46 1.82 26.49
CA THR A 3 -5.56 2.75 25.37
C THR A 3 -6.21 2.04 24.19
N ILE A 4 -7.54 1.99 24.19
CA ILE A 4 -8.33 1.33 23.13
C ILE A 4 -8.60 2.31 21.98
N GLY A 5 -8.14 1.96 20.79
CA GLY A 5 -8.43 2.68 19.55
C GLY A 5 -9.37 1.91 18.63
N VAL A 6 -10.07 2.61 17.73
CA VAL A 6 -10.94 1.98 16.71
C VAL A 6 -10.13 1.17 15.69
N ALA A 7 -8.88 1.58 15.45
CA ALA A 7 -7.91 0.87 14.64
C ALA A 7 -6.49 1.04 15.24
N PRO A 8 -5.49 0.29 14.76
CA PRO A 8 -4.09 0.49 15.14
C PRO A 8 -3.57 1.92 14.94
N GLY A 9 -2.89 2.45 15.94
CA GLY A 9 -2.11 3.68 15.79
C GLY A 9 -0.94 3.49 14.81
N PRO A 10 -0.41 4.59 14.25
CA PRO A 10 0.78 4.52 13.42
C PRO A 10 2.00 4.07 14.22
N ASN A 11 2.99 3.52 13.52
CA ASN A 11 4.27 3.07 14.05
C ASN A 11 4.18 1.86 14.99
N TYR A 12 3.09 1.10 14.98
CA TYR A 12 2.98 -0.15 15.73
C TYR A 12 3.42 -1.35 14.90
N TYR A 13 4.02 -2.33 15.56
CA TYR A 13 4.14 -3.67 15.03
C TYR A 13 2.84 -4.43 15.28
N ALA A 14 2.44 -5.23 14.31
CA ALA A 14 1.24 -6.03 14.39
C ALA A 14 1.48 -7.40 13.76
N VAL A 15 0.76 -8.41 14.26
CA VAL A 15 0.54 -9.64 13.51
C VAL A 15 -0.66 -9.43 12.63
N ILE A 16 -0.56 -9.77 11.35
CA ILE A 16 -1.69 -9.77 10.43
C ILE A 16 -1.95 -11.16 9.88
N ARG A 17 -3.20 -11.41 9.50
CA ARG A 17 -3.60 -12.59 8.73
C ARG A 17 -4.65 -12.18 7.73
N MET A 18 -4.47 -12.58 6.48
CA MET A 18 -5.49 -12.34 5.45
C MET A 18 -6.76 -13.12 5.76
N ASP A 19 -7.91 -12.47 5.55
CA ASP A 19 -9.24 -13.06 5.63
C ASP A 19 -9.90 -13.08 4.24
N PRO A 20 -9.66 -14.13 3.45
CA PRO A 20 -10.19 -14.28 2.10
C PRO A 20 -11.73 -14.28 2.07
N ILE A 21 -12.37 -14.85 3.10
CA ILE A 21 -13.83 -14.97 3.16
C ILE A 21 -14.43 -13.59 3.37
N SER A 22 -13.96 -12.85 4.38
CA SER A 22 -14.43 -11.48 4.60
C SER A 22 -14.09 -10.58 3.42
N MET A 23 -12.95 -10.80 2.75
CA MET A 23 -12.56 -10.04 1.56
C MET A 23 -13.59 -10.21 0.43
N VAL A 24 -13.94 -11.44 0.06
CA VAL A 24 -14.91 -11.68 -1.03
C VAL A 24 -16.33 -11.21 -0.64
N MET A 25 -16.73 -11.39 0.62
CA MET A 25 -18.01 -10.88 1.14
C MET A 25 -18.09 -9.35 1.13
N ASP A 26 -16.99 -8.66 1.46
CA ASP A 26 -16.92 -7.19 1.39
C ASP A 26 -17.06 -6.68 -0.05
N LEU A 27 -16.62 -7.49 -1.03
CA LEU A 27 -16.78 -7.26 -2.47
C LEU A 27 -18.12 -7.73 -3.04
N GLY A 28 -19.04 -8.25 -2.21
CA GLY A 28 -20.32 -8.79 -2.67
C GLY A 28 -20.19 -10.02 -3.58
N LEU A 29 -19.07 -10.74 -3.49
CA LEU A 29 -18.83 -12.00 -4.18
C LEU A 29 -19.13 -13.16 -3.20
N ASP A 30 -20.40 -13.29 -2.84
CA ASP A 30 -20.91 -14.21 -1.81
C ASP A 30 -21.54 -15.47 -2.40
N ASP A 31 -21.30 -15.77 -3.68
CA ASP A 31 -21.79 -16.99 -4.30
C ASP A 31 -21.09 -18.24 -3.68
N PRO A 32 -21.78 -19.39 -3.66
CA PRO A 32 -21.26 -20.58 -2.98
C PRO A 32 -19.92 -21.10 -3.54
N ILE A 33 -19.62 -20.85 -4.82
CA ILE A 33 -18.39 -21.31 -5.47
C ILE A 33 -17.23 -20.44 -4.99
N THR A 34 -17.38 -19.13 -5.05
CA THR A 34 -16.37 -18.16 -4.56
C THR A 34 -16.07 -18.37 -3.08
N LEU A 35 -17.11 -18.55 -2.26
CA LEU A 35 -16.93 -18.81 -0.84
C LEU A 35 -16.23 -20.15 -0.57
N ALA A 36 -16.46 -21.17 -1.40
CA ALA A 36 -15.78 -22.46 -1.28
C ALA A 36 -14.29 -22.36 -1.65
N GLU A 37 -13.94 -21.59 -2.69
CA GLU A 37 -12.55 -21.34 -3.06
C GLU A 37 -11.81 -20.50 -2.01
N ALA A 38 -12.43 -19.40 -1.54
CA ALA A 38 -11.87 -18.56 -0.50
C ALA A 38 -11.59 -19.35 0.79
N LYS A 39 -12.47 -20.29 1.16
CA LYS A 39 -12.29 -21.19 2.32
C LYS A 39 -11.10 -22.15 2.18
N GLN A 40 -10.71 -22.51 0.95
CA GLN A 40 -9.57 -23.41 0.72
C GLN A 40 -8.22 -22.69 0.79
N MET A 41 -8.22 -21.36 0.82
CA MET A 41 -6.98 -20.60 0.87
C MET A 41 -6.33 -20.71 2.25
N VAL A 42 -5.13 -21.26 2.29
CA VAL A 42 -4.31 -21.33 3.50
C VAL A 42 -3.61 -19.99 3.69
N THR A 43 -3.97 -19.28 4.76
CA THR A 43 -3.36 -17.99 5.11
C THR A 43 -2.51 -18.10 6.36
N LYS A 44 -1.30 -17.53 6.31
CA LYS A 44 -0.37 -17.51 7.45
C LYS A 44 -0.49 -16.21 8.24
N ARG A 45 0.14 -16.20 9.42
CA ARG A 45 0.29 -14.99 10.23
C ARG A 45 1.62 -14.35 9.90
N TYR A 46 1.60 -13.07 9.57
CA TYR A 46 2.79 -12.32 9.20
C TYR A 46 3.02 -11.20 10.21
N LEU A 47 4.28 -10.94 10.52
CA LEU A 47 4.67 -9.78 11.30
C LEU A 47 4.82 -8.57 10.37
N VAL A 48 4.16 -7.47 10.71
CA VAL A 48 4.24 -6.21 9.96
C VAL A 48 4.51 -5.03 10.87
N TYR A 49 5.04 -3.97 10.27
CA TYR A 49 5.12 -2.64 10.85
C TYR A 49 4.13 -1.72 10.13
N LEU A 50 3.22 -1.12 10.88
CA LEU A 50 2.17 -0.24 10.35
C LEU A 50 2.70 1.19 10.28
N HIS A 51 2.71 1.79 9.09
CA HIS A 51 2.96 3.22 8.94
C HIS A 51 1.69 4.03 9.28
N TRP A 52 1.50 5.17 8.62
CA TRP A 52 0.30 5.98 8.81
C TRP A 52 -0.90 5.34 8.11
N PRO A 53 -2.08 5.35 8.76
CA PRO A 53 -3.32 5.05 8.07
C PRO A 53 -3.54 6.06 6.94
N PHE A 54 -4.13 5.60 5.83
CA PHE A 54 -4.45 6.46 4.69
C PHE A 54 -5.70 7.31 4.93
N GLU A 55 -6.52 6.96 5.93
CA GLU A 55 -7.84 7.54 6.18
C GLU A 55 -7.94 8.03 7.62
N LEU A 56 -8.76 9.07 7.84
CA LEU A 56 -9.16 9.47 9.18
C LEU A 56 -10.28 8.54 9.66
N TYR A 57 -10.19 8.07 10.90
CA TYR A 57 -11.16 7.13 11.46
C TYR A 57 -12.57 7.73 11.56
N MET A 58 -13.55 7.00 11.03
CA MET A 58 -14.98 7.23 11.25
C MET A 58 -15.58 6.08 12.09
N PRO A 59 -16.59 6.35 12.94
CA PRO A 59 -17.16 5.34 13.85
C PRO A 59 -17.73 4.07 13.17
N ASP A 60 -18.10 4.17 11.90
CA ASP A 60 -18.73 3.11 11.09
C ASP A 60 -17.80 2.46 10.06
N MET A 61 -16.49 2.79 10.10
CA MET A 61 -15.52 2.16 9.20
C MET A 61 -15.45 0.66 9.45
N ARG A 62 -15.60 -0.14 8.39
CA ARG A 62 -15.45 -1.61 8.43
C ARG A 62 -13.99 -2.05 8.45
N TRP A 63 -13.12 -1.22 7.89
CA TRP A 63 -11.69 -1.44 7.81
C TRP A 63 -11.00 -0.09 7.61
N CYS A 64 -9.69 -0.03 7.88
CA CYS A 64 -8.85 1.13 7.58
C CYS A 64 -7.65 0.71 6.72
N ARG A 65 -7.30 1.51 5.72
CA ARG A 65 -6.14 1.27 4.86
C ARG A 65 -4.83 1.66 5.53
N TYR A 66 -3.82 0.81 5.40
CA TYR A 66 -2.44 1.09 5.82
C TYR A 66 -1.46 0.83 4.69
N ASP A 67 -0.36 1.59 4.69
CA ASP A 67 0.90 1.13 4.15
C ASP A 67 1.63 0.38 5.26
N ALA A 68 1.93 -0.89 5.03
CA ALA A 68 2.57 -1.75 6.00
C ALA A 68 3.88 -2.28 5.45
N GLU A 69 4.91 -2.36 6.28
CA GLU A 69 6.15 -3.03 5.95
C GLU A 69 6.10 -4.46 6.49
N ILE A 70 6.42 -5.45 5.65
CA ILE A 70 6.46 -6.85 6.08
C ILE A 70 7.85 -7.13 6.68
N ILE A 71 7.86 -7.65 7.90
CA ILE A 71 9.09 -7.87 8.67
C ILE A 71 9.69 -9.24 8.35
N GLY A 72 10.97 -9.25 8.00
CA GLY A 72 11.72 -10.48 7.72
C GLY A 72 12.53 -10.96 8.91
N THR A 73 12.77 -12.27 9.01
CA THR A 73 13.63 -12.92 10.01
C THR A 73 15.06 -13.19 9.53
N THR A 74 15.32 -12.86 8.27
CA THR A 74 16.60 -13.05 7.59
C THR A 74 16.99 -11.79 6.84
N LEU A 75 18.23 -11.75 6.34
CA LEU A 75 18.58 -10.74 5.33
C LEU A 75 17.69 -10.92 4.11
N ARG A 76 17.37 -9.81 3.45
CA ARG A 76 16.49 -9.87 2.29
C ARG A 76 17.15 -10.59 1.12
N PRO A 77 16.39 -11.31 0.28
CA PRO A 77 16.87 -11.76 -1.02
C PRO A 77 17.29 -10.58 -1.89
N SER A 78 18.34 -10.78 -2.68
CA SER A 78 18.75 -9.80 -3.68
C SER A 78 17.82 -9.90 -4.91
N ASP A 79 17.59 -8.78 -5.57
CA ASP A 79 16.86 -8.69 -6.83
C ASP A 79 17.61 -7.72 -7.75
N GLU A 80 18.43 -8.31 -8.61
CA GLU A 80 19.31 -7.59 -9.53
C GLU A 80 18.51 -6.72 -10.50
N ASN A 81 17.31 -7.15 -10.89
CA ASN A 81 16.48 -6.42 -11.85
C ASN A 81 15.98 -5.08 -11.28
N SER A 82 15.81 -5.02 -9.96
CA SER A 82 15.36 -3.83 -9.24
C SER A 82 16.46 -3.14 -8.46
N GLY A 83 17.73 -3.54 -8.60
CA GLY A 83 18.88 -2.92 -7.94
C GLY A 83 18.91 -3.13 -6.42
N ILE A 84 18.27 -4.22 -5.97
CA ILE A 84 18.10 -4.59 -4.58
C ILE A 84 19.20 -5.57 -4.16
N THR A 85 19.84 -5.28 -3.04
CA THR A 85 20.88 -6.14 -2.45
C THR A 85 20.52 -6.60 -1.04
N SER A 86 21.12 -7.71 -0.62
CA SER A 86 20.82 -8.37 0.66
C SER A 86 21.12 -7.51 1.90
N ASP A 87 22.07 -6.58 1.80
CA ASP A 87 22.46 -5.67 2.89
C ASP A 87 21.49 -4.49 3.10
N MET A 88 20.51 -4.29 2.21
CA MET A 88 19.52 -3.22 2.34
C MET A 88 18.42 -3.57 3.35
N VAL A 89 18.83 -3.78 4.61
CA VAL A 89 17.97 -4.08 5.75
C VAL A 89 18.30 -3.17 6.93
N ILE A 90 17.41 -3.01 7.89
CA ILE A 90 17.70 -2.38 9.18
C ILE A 90 17.25 -3.34 10.28
N PRO A 91 18.15 -3.74 11.20
CA PRO A 91 17.79 -4.67 12.27
C PRO A 91 16.85 -4.02 13.28
N ILE A 92 15.96 -4.83 13.85
CA ILE A 92 15.08 -4.44 14.96
C ILE A 92 15.71 -4.96 16.26
N ALA A 93 16.05 -4.08 17.20
CA ALA A 93 16.64 -4.50 18.47
C ALA A 93 15.69 -5.47 19.20
N PRO A 94 16.19 -6.59 19.76
CA PRO A 94 17.60 -6.86 20.11
C PRO A 94 18.43 -7.64 19.06
N ASN A 95 17.99 -7.75 17.80
CA ASN A 95 18.53 -8.64 16.76
C ASN A 95 19.96 -9.19 17.02
N LYS A 96 20.06 -10.46 17.43
CA LYS A 96 21.32 -11.10 17.83
C LYS A 96 22.12 -11.66 16.66
N ASN A 97 21.46 -11.87 15.52
CA ASN A 97 22.05 -12.48 14.34
C ASN A 97 22.71 -11.45 13.41
N TYR A 98 22.43 -10.16 13.62
CA TYR A 98 22.99 -9.10 12.79
C TYR A 98 24.43 -8.76 13.18
N THR A 99 25.35 -8.94 12.25
CA THR A 99 26.78 -8.61 12.40
C THR A 99 27.24 -7.45 11.52
N GLY A 100 26.30 -6.77 10.84
CA GLY A 100 26.64 -5.65 9.96
C GLY A 100 26.81 -4.32 10.71
N GLU A 101 27.06 -3.25 9.96
CA GLU A 101 27.37 -1.93 10.52
C GLU A 101 26.14 -1.07 10.84
N ARG A 102 24.95 -1.46 10.39
CA ARG A 102 23.75 -0.62 10.57
C ARG A 102 23.25 -0.65 12.01
N ARG A 103 22.96 0.54 12.54
CA ARG A 103 22.35 0.71 13.85
C ARG A 103 20.96 0.06 13.88
N PRO A 104 20.67 -0.84 14.84
CA PRO A 104 19.31 -1.31 15.08
C PRO A 104 18.37 -0.20 15.52
N VAL A 105 17.11 -0.31 15.11
CA VAL A 105 16.03 0.54 15.63
C VAL A 105 15.44 -0.08 16.88
N HIS A 106 14.95 0.74 17.81
CA HIS A 106 14.55 0.29 19.14
C HIS A 106 13.06 0.49 19.40
N PRO A 107 12.24 -0.56 19.26
CA PRO A 107 10.84 -0.53 19.68
C PRO A 107 10.69 -0.32 21.19
N HIS A 108 9.53 0.21 21.59
CA HIS A 108 9.09 0.34 22.95
C HIS A 108 7.68 -0.28 23.13
N PRO A 109 7.47 -1.20 24.09
CA PRO A 109 8.49 -1.84 24.92
C PRO A 109 9.49 -2.67 24.09
N SER A 110 10.51 -3.24 24.72
CA SER A 110 11.54 -4.03 24.04
C SER A 110 10.91 -5.15 23.20
N PHE A 111 11.33 -5.23 21.93
CA PHE A 111 10.74 -6.16 20.97
C PHE A 111 10.98 -7.62 21.38
N PRO A 112 10.00 -8.52 21.20
CA PRO A 112 10.08 -9.88 21.74
C PRO A 112 10.96 -10.82 20.91
N PHE A 113 11.28 -10.47 19.66
CA PHE A 113 11.98 -11.36 18.72
C PHE A 113 13.39 -10.87 18.43
N SER A 114 14.35 -11.80 18.39
CA SER A 114 15.79 -11.50 18.27
C SER A 114 16.38 -11.73 16.88
N ASN A 115 15.55 -11.92 15.86
CA ASN A 115 15.97 -12.18 14.48
C ASN A 115 15.31 -11.25 13.44
N CYS A 116 14.59 -10.20 13.85
CA CYS A 116 13.78 -9.39 12.93
C CYS A 116 14.50 -8.23 12.25
N TYR A 117 14.11 -7.95 11.01
CA TYR A 117 14.65 -6.91 10.14
C TYR A 117 13.54 -6.15 9.41
N HIS A 118 13.69 -4.83 9.32
CA HIS A 118 13.08 -4.02 8.27
C HIS A 118 13.80 -4.28 6.95
N TRP A 119 13.05 -4.50 5.88
CA TRP A 119 13.58 -4.74 4.54
C TRP A 119 13.31 -3.52 3.66
N PHE A 120 14.34 -2.99 3.02
CA PHE A 120 14.18 -1.84 2.14
C PHE A 120 13.15 -2.13 1.03
N ARG A 121 12.13 -1.27 0.92
CA ARG A 121 11.03 -1.37 -0.05
C ARG A 121 10.17 -2.63 0.07
N ASN A 122 10.03 -3.19 1.26
CA ASN A 122 9.16 -4.33 1.49
C ASN A 122 7.75 -3.96 1.96
N HIS A 123 7.16 -2.95 1.31
CA HIS A 123 5.84 -2.45 1.66
C HIS A 123 4.73 -3.24 0.96
N ILE A 124 3.56 -3.23 1.59
CA ILE A 124 2.30 -3.77 1.12
C ILE A 124 1.16 -2.86 1.60
N LYS A 125 0.20 -2.61 0.72
CA LYS A 125 -1.06 -1.97 1.12
C LYS A 125 -1.99 -3.03 1.68
N ILE A 126 -2.61 -2.77 2.83
CA ILE A 126 -3.56 -3.67 3.47
C ILE A 126 -4.78 -2.89 3.95
N ARG A 127 -5.92 -3.58 4.06
CA ARG A 127 -7.12 -3.11 4.77
C ARG A 127 -7.21 -3.85 6.08
N VAL A 128 -7.02 -3.17 7.20
CA VAL A 128 -7.14 -3.76 8.53
C VAL A 128 -8.60 -3.65 8.97
N ARG A 129 -9.26 -4.79 9.19
CA ARG A 129 -10.65 -4.86 9.61
C ARG A 129 -10.83 -4.26 11.02
N THR A 130 -11.85 -3.43 11.20
CA THR A 130 -12.24 -2.96 12.54
C THR A 130 -12.95 -4.07 13.29
N ARG A 131 -12.91 -4.04 14.62
CA ARG A 131 -13.54 -5.08 15.45
C ARG A 131 -14.26 -4.49 16.64
N GLU A 132 -15.27 -5.21 17.11
CA GLU A 132 -15.95 -4.93 18.36
C GLU A 132 -14.93 -4.98 19.51
N GLY A 133 -14.91 -3.94 20.35
CA GLY A 133 -13.91 -3.77 21.41
C GLY A 133 -12.59 -3.11 20.99
N GLY A 134 -12.39 -2.82 19.70
CA GLY A 134 -11.25 -2.04 19.20
C GLY A 134 -9.89 -2.72 19.32
N PHE A 135 -8.84 -1.91 19.39
CA PHE A 135 -7.44 -2.32 19.45
C PHE A 135 -6.80 -1.82 20.74
N ASP A 136 -6.38 -2.75 21.57
CA ASP A 136 -5.59 -2.46 22.76
C ASP A 136 -4.14 -2.16 22.37
N HIS A 137 -3.70 -0.93 22.65
CA HIS A 137 -2.34 -0.49 22.36
C HIS A 137 -1.37 -0.74 23.52
N ASP A 138 -1.88 -1.03 24.73
CA ASP A 138 -1.03 -1.20 25.91
C ASP A 138 -0.18 -2.48 25.80
N GLY A 139 -0.68 -3.51 25.13
CA GLY A 139 0.08 -4.73 24.77
C GLY A 139 0.88 -4.61 23.47
N GLY A 140 0.84 -3.46 22.81
CA GLY A 140 1.47 -3.24 21.52
C GLY A 140 2.94 -2.86 21.62
N PHE A 141 3.70 -3.19 20.57
CA PHE A 141 5.08 -2.73 20.40
C PHE A 141 5.07 -1.59 19.40
N MET A 142 5.52 -0.41 19.81
CA MET A 142 5.59 0.75 18.93
C MET A 142 7.03 1.15 18.65
N LEU A 143 7.29 1.73 17.49
CA LEU A 143 8.55 2.40 17.19
C LEU A 143 8.42 3.89 17.57
N PRO A 144 9.12 4.38 18.59
CA PRO A 144 9.06 5.79 18.97
C PRO A 144 9.43 6.71 17.81
N GLY A 145 8.90 7.93 17.78
CA GLY A 145 9.08 8.85 16.65
C GLY A 145 10.55 9.09 16.26
N ALA A 146 11.46 9.19 17.25
CA ALA A 146 12.89 9.31 16.98
C ALA A 146 13.49 8.07 16.29
N GLU A 147 13.05 6.87 16.67
CA GLU A 147 13.49 5.61 16.05
C GLU A 147 12.85 5.40 14.67
N HIS A 148 11.61 5.85 14.46
CA HIS A 148 11.00 5.90 13.13
C HIS A 148 11.75 6.84 12.19
N LEU A 149 12.18 8.01 12.67
CA LEU A 149 13.05 8.90 11.90
C LEU A 149 14.41 8.23 11.62
N ALA A 150 15.00 7.55 12.60
CA ALA A 150 16.24 6.81 12.41
C ALA A 150 16.12 5.70 11.36
N LEU A 151 15.00 4.97 11.34
CA LEU A 151 14.67 3.98 10.30
C LEU A 151 14.67 4.64 8.90
N ASN A 152 13.93 5.74 8.76
CA ASN A 152 13.83 6.47 7.49
C ASN A 152 15.17 7.04 7.02
N HIS A 153 16.00 7.51 7.94
CA HIS A 153 17.36 7.99 7.65
C HIS A 153 18.31 6.84 7.31
N GLY A 154 18.20 5.69 7.97
CA GLY A 154 19.05 4.52 7.72
C GLY A 154 18.94 4.01 6.28
N PHE A 155 17.76 4.08 5.67
CA PHE A 155 17.56 3.72 4.27
C PHE A 155 17.92 4.83 3.26
N SER A 156 18.41 6.00 3.69
CA SER A 156 18.73 7.10 2.79
C SER A 156 19.83 6.76 1.77
N GLN A 157 20.84 5.98 2.18
CA GLN A 157 21.90 5.52 1.29
C GLN A 157 21.37 4.50 0.27
N ASP A 158 20.45 3.62 0.66
CA ASP A 158 19.85 2.64 -0.24
C ASP A 158 18.97 3.30 -1.31
N ARG A 159 18.24 4.36 -0.94
CA ARG A 159 17.53 5.20 -1.92
C ARG A 159 18.48 5.81 -2.96
N LYS A 160 19.68 6.27 -2.54
CA LYS A 160 20.70 6.82 -3.46
C LYS A 160 21.28 5.72 -4.36
N ARG A 161 21.65 4.57 -3.80
CA ARG A 161 22.13 3.40 -4.57
C ARG A 161 21.13 3.00 -5.64
N LEU A 162 19.86 2.93 -5.28
CA LEU A 162 18.80 2.57 -6.21
C LEU A 162 18.50 3.65 -7.26
N ALA A 163 18.60 4.93 -6.90
CA ALA A 163 18.49 6.01 -7.89
C ALA A 163 19.62 5.92 -8.92
N ALA A 164 20.85 5.68 -8.50
CA ALA A 164 21.99 5.48 -9.39
C ALA A 164 21.82 4.24 -10.29
N PHE A 165 21.34 3.12 -9.72
CA PHE A 165 21.03 1.91 -10.48
C PHE A 165 20.02 2.17 -11.61
N ARG A 166 18.95 2.93 -11.33
CA ARG A 166 17.92 3.28 -12.32
C ARG A 166 18.49 4.10 -13.48
N VAL A 167 19.29 5.12 -13.16
CA VAL A 167 19.96 5.95 -14.19
C VAL A 167 20.83 5.09 -15.09
N ALA A 168 21.66 4.21 -14.51
CA ALA A 168 22.53 3.33 -15.29
C ALA A 168 21.73 2.34 -16.17
N LYS A 169 20.62 1.81 -15.65
CA LYS A 169 19.74 0.89 -16.40
C LYS A 169 19.08 1.60 -17.59
N ASP A 170 18.62 2.83 -17.41
CA ASP A 170 18.01 3.64 -18.46
C ASP A 170 19.03 4.00 -19.55
N GLU A 171 20.27 4.35 -19.16
CA GLU A 171 21.37 4.62 -20.09
C GLU A 171 21.75 3.39 -20.93
N LEU A 172 21.82 2.21 -20.31
CA LEU A 172 22.05 0.94 -21.01
C LEU A 172 20.91 0.61 -21.99
N SER A 173 19.66 0.82 -21.58
CA SER A 173 18.50 0.60 -22.46
C SER A 173 18.48 1.58 -23.64
N ALA A 174 18.86 2.84 -23.43
CA ALA A 174 18.95 3.85 -24.48
C ALA A 174 20.07 3.51 -25.48
N ALA A 175 21.21 3.02 -25.00
CA ALA A 175 22.33 2.59 -25.84
C ALA A 175 22.06 1.31 -26.66
N ALA A 176 21.15 0.45 -26.19
CA ALA A 176 20.80 -0.81 -26.86
C ALA A 176 19.78 -0.68 -28.00
N THR A 177 19.18 0.51 -28.20
CA THR A 177 18.21 0.74 -29.30
C THR A 177 18.98 1.09 -30.58
N PRO A 178 18.94 0.28 -31.66
CA PRO A 178 19.58 0.63 -32.92
C PRO A 178 18.87 1.84 -33.53
N ALA A 179 19.63 2.90 -33.82
CA ALA A 179 19.11 4.03 -34.58
C ALA A 179 18.72 3.56 -35.99
N MET A 180 17.41 3.42 -36.25
CA MET A 180 16.92 3.45 -37.64
C MET A 180 17.13 4.87 -38.16
N THR A 181 18.24 5.07 -38.88
CA THR A 181 18.50 6.26 -39.68
C THR A 181 17.44 6.40 -40.77
N VAL A 182 16.54 7.36 -40.62
CA VAL A 182 15.74 7.92 -41.71
C VAL A 182 16.44 9.21 -42.18
N PRO A 183 16.62 9.45 -43.49
CA PRO A 183 17.31 10.64 -43.97
C PRO A 183 16.53 11.92 -43.66
N ALA A 184 17.27 12.96 -43.30
CA ALA A 184 16.76 14.28 -42.97
C ALA A 184 16.26 15.02 -44.22
N GLU A 185 15.07 15.63 -44.12
CA GLU A 185 14.72 16.82 -44.89
C GLU A 185 14.24 17.94 -43.97
N GLY A 186 14.61 19.16 -44.35
CA GLY A 186 14.69 20.33 -43.49
C GLY A 186 13.36 20.93 -43.06
N GLY A 187 13.41 21.69 -41.97
CA GLY A 187 12.28 22.50 -41.51
C GLY A 187 12.49 23.07 -40.11
N SER A 188 13.08 24.27 -40.06
CA SER A 188 13.26 25.08 -38.86
C SER A 188 11.93 25.47 -38.22
N SER A 189 11.76 25.24 -36.91
CA SER A 189 11.08 26.19 -36.01
C SER A 189 11.36 25.87 -34.54
N ALA A 190 11.82 26.88 -33.80
CA ALA A 190 12.20 26.81 -32.40
C ALA A 190 11.05 26.35 -31.50
N LYS A 191 11.30 25.38 -30.61
CA LYS A 191 10.31 24.87 -29.65
C LYS A 191 10.80 25.06 -28.22
N LEU A 192 9.95 25.69 -27.42
CA LEU A 192 10.10 25.95 -25.99
C LEU A 192 10.39 24.67 -25.19
N ALA A 193 11.23 24.83 -24.17
CA ALA A 193 11.51 23.83 -23.14
C ALA A 193 10.23 23.42 -22.38
N PRO A 194 9.99 22.12 -22.11
CA PRO A 194 8.96 21.70 -21.16
C PRO A 194 9.52 21.73 -19.73
N LYS A 195 8.83 22.43 -18.84
CA LYS A 195 9.01 22.34 -17.39
C LYS A 195 8.72 20.91 -16.94
N ARG A 196 9.69 20.30 -16.23
CA ARG A 196 9.54 19.05 -15.47
C ARG A 196 8.47 19.22 -14.40
N GLN A 197 7.42 18.40 -14.48
CA GLN A 197 6.45 18.25 -13.41
C GLN A 197 6.03 16.79 -13.31
N ASP A 198 7.00 15.93 -12.99
CA ASP A 198 6.75 14.52 -12.67
C ASP A 198 7.33 14.21 -11.29
N SER A 199 6.53 14.48 -10.26
CA SER A 199 6.74 13.99 -8.90
C SER A 199 5.40 13.53 -8.38
N MET A 200 5.02 12.28 -8.70
CA MET A 200 4.20 11.34 -7.91
C MET A 200 3.60 10.18 -8.73
N ASN A 201 3.73 10.16 -10.06
CA ASN A 201 3.13 9.09 -10.88
C ASN A 201 4.01 7.83 -11.05
N SER A 202 5.26 7.83 -10.56
CA SER A 202 6.21 6.72 -10.78
C SER A 202 5.99 5.48 -9.88
N ALA A 203 5.09 5.55 -8.89
CA ALA A 203 4.77 4.40 -8.04
C ALA A 203 3.72 3.44 -8.65
N ARG A 204 2.99 3.86 -9.70
CA ARG A 204 1.95 3.02 -10.35
C ARG A 204 2.54 1.97 -11.30
N SER A 205 3.70 2.20 -11.90
CA SER A 205 4.27 1.27 -12.91
C SER A 205 5.15 0.16 -12.34
N ALA A 206 5.51 0.18 -11.06
CA ALA A 206 6.46 -0.79 -10.50
C ALA A 206 5.82 -2.12 -10.03
N LEU A 207 4.49 -2.23 -10.05
CA LEU A 207 3.76 -3.45 -9.66
C LEU A 207 3.32 -4.31 -10.85
N GLY A 208 3.63 -3.92 -12.09
CA GLY A 208 3.09 -4.54 -13.31
C GLY A 208 4.05 -5.40 -14.14
N ALA A 209 5.31 -5.61 -13.73
CA ALA A 209 6.33 -6.21 -14.60
C ALA A 209 6.86 -7.57 -14.14
N LEU A 210 6.00 -8.42 -13.55
CA LEU A 210 6.28 -9.83 -13.26
C LEU A 210 5.04 -10.69 -13.51
N ALA A 211 4.56 -10.78 -14.75
CA ALA A 211 3.64 -11.82 -15.23
C ALA A 211 3.50 -11.75 -16.76
N GLU A 212 4.55 -12.12 -17.49
CA GLU A 212 4.38 -12.45 -18.92
C GLU A 212 3.78 -13.85 -18.99
N GLY A 213 2.45 -13.94 -19.18
CA GLY A 213 1.77 -15.18 -19.58
C GLY A 213 0.50 -15.61 -18.80
N GLU A 214 -0.31 -14.71 -18.25
CA GLU A 214 -1.59 -15.05 -17.59
C GLU A 214 -2.70 -14.05 -17.95
N PRO A 215 -3.99 -14.44 -17.97
CA PRO A 215 -5.08 -13.64 -18.52
C PRO A 215 -5.25 -12.33 -17.73
N SER A 216 -5.07 -11.21 -18.43
CA SER A 216 -5.16 -9.86 -17.90
C SER A 216 -6.54 -9.60 -17.28
N ILE A 217 -6.62 -9.65 -15.95
CA ILE A 217 -7.73 -9.13 -15.14
C ILE A 217 -7.99 -7.69 -15.61
N ARG A 218 -9.22 -7.34 -15.99
CA ARG A 218 -9.56 -5.94 -16.28
C ARG A 218 -9.91 -5.23 -14.96
N PRO A 219 -9.07 -4.31 -14.44
CA PRO A 219 -9.28 -3.69 -13.13
C PRO A 219 -10.53 -2.80 -13.07
N ASP A 220 -11.10 -2.43 -14.22
CA ASP A 220 -12.29 -1.61 -14.43
C ASP A 220 -13.59 -2.29 -13.98
N VAL A 221 -13.69 -3.63 -14.05
CA VAL A 221 -14.89 -4.37 -13.65
C VAL A 221 -15.02 -4.46 -12.14
N LEU A 222 -13.94 -4.81 -11.45
CA LEU A 222 -13.91 -4.90 -9.98
C LEU A 222 -14.12 -3.53 -9.34
N ALA A 223 -13.49 -2.52 -9.93
CA ALA A 223 -13.70 -1.11 -9.65
C ALA A 223 -15.18 -0.73 -9.65
N GLU A 224 -15.90 -1.05 -10.73
CA GLU A 224 -17.31 -0.71 -10.92
C GLU A 224 -18.22 -1.49 -9.97
N THR A 225 -17.99 -2.80 -9.76
CA THR A 225 -18.76 -3.62 -8.81
C THR A 225 -18.60 -3.11 -7.38
N TYR A 226 -17.36 -2.81 -6.98
CA TYR A 226 -17.06 -2.21 -5.68
C TYR A 226 -17.74 -0.83 -5.54
N LEU A 227 -17.66 0.01 -6.57
CA LEU A 227 -18.29 1.33 -6.58
C LEU A 227 -19.81 1.23 -6.42
N ARG A 228 -20.46 0.28 -7.10
CA ARG A 228 -21.90 0.01 -6.96
C ARG A 228 -22.27 -0.44 -5.55
N LEU A 229 -21.48 -1.34 -4.96
CA LEU A 229 -21.73 -1.82 -3.59
C LEU A 229 -21.56 -0.71 -2.55
N VAL A 230 -20.50 0.09 -2.67
CA VAL A 230 -20.28 1.24 -1.79
C VAL A 230 -21.40 2.26 -1.95
N THR A 231 -21.83 2.53 -3.20
CA THR A 231 -22.94 3.46 -3.48
C THR A 231 -24.27 2.93 -2.92
N ALA A 232 -24.60 1.66 -3.16
CA ALA A 232 -25.83 1.02 -2.67
C ALA A 232 -25.89 0.97 -1.13
N ARG A 233 -24.75 0.91 -0.47
CA ARG A 233 -24.63 0.95 0.99
C ARG A 233 -24.52 2.36 1.58
N GLY A 234 -24.61 3.41 0.75
CA GLY A 234 -24.57 4.81 1.19
C GLY A 234 -23.20 5.28 1.71
N LEU A 235 -22.12 4.65 1.25
CA LEU A 235 -20.76 4.87 1.74
C LEU A 235 -19.95 5.83 0.86
N LYS A 236 -20.57 6.43 -0.16
CA LYS A 236 -19.97 7.54 -0.92
C LYS A 236 -20.22 8.84 -0.18
N THR A 237 -19.17 9.61 0.06
CA THR A 237 -19.25 10.92 0.70
C THR A 237 -19.31 12.09 -0.29
N SER A 238 -18.93 11.86 -1.56
CA SER A 238 -19.06 12.85 -2.63
C SER A 238 -20.23 12.49 -3.57
N ASP A 239 -21.23 13.37 -3.61
CA ASP A 239 -22.16 13.39 -4.74
C ASP A 239 -21.44 14.00 -5.95
N PRO A 240 -21.69 13.52 -7.19
CA PRO A 240 -21.24 14.24 -8.37
C PRO A 240 -21.79 15.67 -8.32
N PRO A 241 -21.05 16.67 -8.82
CA PRO A 241 -21.51 18.05 -8.76
C PRO A 241 -22.84 18.15 -9.50
N SER A 242 -23.94 18.25 -8.74
CA SER A 242 -25.22 18.60 -9.33
C SER A 242 -25.10 20.03 -9.81
N GLU A 243 -25.43 20.27 -11.09
CA GLU A 243 -25.52 21.61 -11.67
C GLU A 243 -26.62 22.40 -10.94
N ILE A 244 -26.28 22.96 -9.79
CA ILE A 244 -27.13 23.94 -9.12
C ILE A 244 -26.81 25.27 -9.76
N GLY A 245 -27.64 25.66 -10.73
CA GLY A 245 -27.71 27.01 -11.24
C GLY A 245 -27.94 27.98 -10.08
N SER A 246 -26.94 28.81 -9.81
CA SER A 246 -27.02 29.90 -8.85
C SER A 246 -27.11 31.21 -9.63
N GLU A 247 -28.33 31.64 -9.89
CA GLU A 247 -28.63 33.07 -9.88
C GLU A 247 -28.72 33.48 -8.40
N LEU A 248 -27.93 34.49 -8.00
CA LEU A 248 -28.36 35.68 -7.24
C LEU A 248 -27.13 36.44 -6.69
N ASN A 249 -26.88 37.57 -7.34
CA ASN A 249 -26.58 38.92 -6.83
C ASN A 249 -25.54 39.18 -5.73
N ALA A 250 -24.72 40.18 -6.07
CA ALA A 250 -23.62 40.77 -5.32
C ALA A 250 -24.03 41.48 -4.01
N ASP A 251 -23.12 41.43 -3.02
CA ASP A 251 -22.62 42.66 -2.38
C ASP A 251 -21.20 42.43 -1.85
N GLY A 252 -20.36 43.47 -1.90
CA GLY A 252 -18.89 43.34 -1.95
C GLY A 252 -18.15 43.31 -0.61
N SER A 253 -17.02 42.59 -0.60
CA SER A 253 -15.77 43.05 0.01
C SER A 253 -14.59 42.24 -0.55
N ASP A 254 -13.53 42.95 -0.98
CA ASP A 254 -12.31 42.40 -1.58
C ASP A 254 -11.60 41.36 -0.71
N MET A 255 -11.62 40.10 -1.17
CA MET A 255 -10.52 39.16 -0.94
C MET A 255 -10.42 38.27 -2.18
N VAL A 256 -9.54 38.64 -3.11
CA VAL A 256 -9.21 37.81 -4.28
C VAL A 256 -8.44 36.58 -3.80
N THR A 257 -9.16 35.62 -3.24
CA THR A 257 -8.74 34.22 -3.21
C THR A 257 -9.33 33.59 -4.46
N SER A 258 -8.45 33.14 -5.35
CA SER A 258 -8.84 32.54 -6.62
C SER A 258 -9.79 31.36 -6.37
N ALA A 259 -11.08 31.56 -6.62
CA ALA A 259 -12.13 30.54 -6.50
C ALA A 259 -11.84 29.28 -7.36
N SER A 260 -10.96 29.40 -8.35
CA SER A 260 -10.42 28.28 -9.12
C SER A 260 -9.63 27.27 -8.28
N THR A 261 -9.09 27.68 -7.12
CA THR A 261 -8.29 26.81 -6.23
C THR A 261 -9.18 26.01 -5.28
N MET A 262 -10.31 26.56 -4.83
CA MET A 262 -11.25 25.84 -3.97
C MET A 262 -12.12 24.83 -4.74
N SER A 263 -12.47 25.15 -5.99
CA SER A 263 -13.17 24.19 -6.86
C SER A 263 -12.31 22.95 -7.18
N SER A 264 -10.98 23.10 -7.21
CA SER A 264 -10.04 21.98 -7.40
C SER A 264 -9.89 21.11 -6.16
N LEU A 265 -10.30 21.57 -4.98
CA LEU A 265 -10.28 20.79 -3.73
C LEU A 265 -11.58 20.00 -3.53
N ALA A 266 -12.69 20.48 -4.11
CA ALA A 266 -14.01 19.86 -4.00
C ALA A 266 -14.13 18.49 -4.71
N GLY A 267 -13.12 18.08 -5.49
CA GLY A 267 -12.99 16.74 -6.09
C GLY A 267 -11.71 16.01 -5.70
N MET A 268 -10.94 16.52 -4.74
CA MET A 268 -9.84 15.78 -4.14
C MET A 268 -10.39 15.01 -2.96
N ASP A 269 -10.24 13.69 -3.01
CA ASP A 269 -10.47 12.81 -1.88
C ASP A 269 -9.39 13.04 -0.80
N LEU A 270 -9.47 14.20 -0.15
CA LEU A 270 -8.46 14.71 0.79
C LEU A 270 -8.31 13.79 2.02
N PHE A 271 -9.33 12.97 2.30
CA PHE A 271 -9.42 12.13 3.48
C PHE A 271 -9.52 10.63 3.17
N GLY A 272 -9.44 10.21 1.90
CA GLY A 272 -9.53 8.81 1.51
C GLY A 272 -10.95 8.22 1.52
N TRP A 273 -11.97 9.07 1.57
CA TRP A 273 -13.39 8.75 1.71
C TRP A 273 -14.08 8.37 0.40
N ASP A 274 -13.54 8.79 -0.74
CA ASP A 274 -14.08 8.33 -2.01
C ASP A 274 -13.65 6.87 -2.25
N PRO A 275 -14.58 5.99 -2.64
CA PRO A 275 -14.25 4.61 -2.96
C PRO A 275 -13.21 4.53 -4.07
N ASP A 276 -11.96 4.30 -3.68
CA ASP A 276 -10.88 3.99 -4.60
C ASP A 276 -11.18 2.61 -5.20
N PRO A 277 -11.39 2.50 -6.52
CA PRO A 277 -11.65 1.23 -7.17
C PRO A 277 -10.52 0.21 -6.98
N SER A 278 -9.29 0.65 -6.72
CA SER A 278 -8.18 -0.23 -6.40
C SER A 278 -8.25 -0.81 -4.99
N ALA A 279 -9.08 -0.26 -4.09
CA ALA A 279 -9.31 -0.80 -2.75
C ALA A 279 -9.86 -2.22 -2.77
N ALA A 280 -10.59 -2.59 -3.83
CA ALA A 280 -11.10 -3.94 -4.01
C ALA A 280 -9.97 -4.99 -4.12
N LEU A 281 -8.81 -4.58 -4.64
CA LEU A 281 -7.62 -5.43 -4.76
C LEU A 281 -6.70 -5.33 -3.53
N ILE A 282 -7.01 -4.47 -2.55
CA ILE A 282 -6.19 -4.41 -1.34
C ILE A 282 -6.63 -5.57 -0.42
N PRO A 283 -5.71 -6.45 0.01
CA PRO A 283 -6.05 -7.57 0.88
C PRO A 283 -6.70 -7.09 2.18
N LEU A 284 -7.81 -7.71 2.55
CA LEU A 284 -8.47 -7.50 3.84
C LEU A 284 -7.84 -8.44 4.87
N VAL A 285 -7.41 -7.88 6.00
CA VAL A 285 -6.66 -8.61 7.03
C VAL A 285 -7.24 -8.35 8.41
N ASP A 286 -7.08 -9.35 9.26
CA ASP A 286 -7.16 -9.20 10.71
C ASP A 286 -5.81 -8.77 11.26
N ALA A 287 -5.81 -7.98 12.33
CA ALA A 287 -4.60 -7.50 12.98
C ALA A 287 -4.63 -7.65 14.51
N TRP A 288 -3.46 -7.92 15.10
CA TRP A 288 -3.25 -8.04 16.54
C TRP A 288 -1.97 -7.32 16.95
N LEU A 289 -2.05 -6.43 17.96
CA LEU A 289 -0.91 -5.62 18.42
C LEU A 289 -0.02 -6.34 19.43
N ASP A 290 -0.58 -7.29 20.19
CA ASP A 290 0.18 -8.18 21.06
C ASP A 290 0.91 -9.23 20.23
N VAL A 291 2.05 -8.86 19.64
CA VAL A 291 2.71 -9.75 18.66
C VAL A 291 3.20 -11.06 19.28
N GLY A 292 3.60 -11.04 20.56
CA GLY A 292 4.13 -12.20 21.28
C GLY A 292 3.07 -13.25 21.62
N GLN A 293 1.79 -12.87 21.67
CA GLN A 293 0.69 -13.81 21.87
C GLN A 293 0.35 -14.60 20.59
N TYR A 294 0.56 -14.01 19.40
CA TYR A 294 0.08 -14.58 18.13
C TYR A 294 1.17 -15.17 17.24
N LEU A 295 2.44 -14.85 17.50
CA LEU A 295 3.60 -15.37 16.81
C LEU A 295 4.72 -15.72 17.79
N SER A 296 5.45 -16.79 17.47
CA SER A 296 6.76 -17.08 18.06
C SER A 296 7.87 -16.69 17.07
N GLU A 297 9.10 -16.54 17.56
CA GLU A 297 10.26 -16.14 16.75
C GLU A 297 10.53 -17.08 15.57
N ASP A 298 10.24 -18.37 15.73
CA ASP A 298 10.48 -19.43 14.73
C ASP A 298 9.32 -19.58 13.73
N ASP A 299 8.13 -19.06 14.06
CA ASP A 299 6.92 -19.19 13.25
C ASP A 299 6.71 -18.04 12.26
N ILE A 300 7.58 -17.01 12.28
CA ILE A 300 7.45 -15.84 11.40
C ILE A 300 7.80 -16.24 9.96
N PRO A 301 6.83 -16.27 9.02
CA PRO A 301 7.07 -16.73 7.66
C PRO A 301 7.94 -15.74 6.86
N ASN A 302 8.45 -16.19 5.71
CA ASN A 302 9.17 -15.29 4.81
C ASN A 302 8.23 -14.21 4.27
N PRO A 303 8.63 -12.91 4.27
CA PRO A 303 7.79 -11.83 3.74
C PRO A 303 7.29 -12.00 2.30
N LEU A 304 8.02 -12.75 1.47
CA LEU A 304 7.63 -13.01 0.07
C LEU A 304 6.39 -13.91 -0.04
N GLU A 305 6.16 -14.80 0.93
CA GLU A 305 5.02 -15.72 0.92
C GLU A 305 3.68 -14.97 1.05
N LEU A 306 3.64 -13.84 1.76
CA LEU A 306 2.45 -12.99 1.81
C LEU A 306 2.12 -12.43 0.42
N ARG A 307 3.13 -12.12 -0.40
CA ARG A 307 2.91 -11.63 -1.76
C ARG A 307 2.29 -12.71 -2.63
N GLU A 308 2.71 -13.96 -2.45
CA GLU A 308 2.11 -15.12 -3.14
C GLU A 308 0.65 -15.32 -2.71
N GLU A 309 0.35 -15.21 -1.42
CA GLU A 309 -1.03 -15.26 -0.92
C GLU A 309 -1.90 -14.14 -1.52
N VAL A 310 -1.35 -12.93 -1.67
CA VAL A 310 -2.04 -11.79 -2.29
C VAL A 310 -2.32 -12.03 -3.77
N VAL A 311 -1.34 -12.53 -4.52
CA VAL A 311 -1.53 -12.89 -5.94
C VAL A 311 -2.61 -13.96 -6.08
N LYS A 312 -2.62 -14.95 -5.17
CA LYS A 312 -3.62 -16.02 -5.16
C LYS A 312 -5.04 -15.52 -4.89
N ILE A 313 -5.25 -14.59 -3.96
CA ILE A 313 -6.60 -14.03 -3.76
C ILE A 313 -7.03 -13.14 -4.93
N HIS A 314 -6.10 -12.45 -5.58
CA HIS A 314 -6.39 -11.67 -6.79
C HIS A 314 -6.83 -12.54 -7.95
N SER A 315 -6.24 -13.72 -8.12
CA SER A 315 -6.66 -14.64 -9.18
C SER A 315 -8.09 -15.13 -8.96
N TYR A 316 -8.49 -15.48 -7.73
CA TYR A 316 -9.89 -15.83 -7.42
C TYR A 316 -10.84 -14.67 -7.75
N VAL A 317 -10.55 -13.48 -7.21
CA VAL A 317 -11.39 -12.29 -7.42
C VAL A 317 -11.47 -11.90 -8.91
N GLY A 318 -10.38 -12.08 -9.67
CA GLY A 318 -10.31 -11.81 -11.11
C GLY A 318 -11.05 -12.83 -11.99
N VAL A 319 -10.91 -14.13 -11.71
CA VAL A 319 -11.58 -15.21 -12.45
C VAL A 319 -13.09 -15.14 -12.26
N ILE A 320 -13.55 -14.88 -11.04
CA ILE A 320 -14.98 -14.85 -10.69
C ILE A 320 -15.68 -13.64 -11.30
N SER A 321 -15.00 -12.49 -11.39
CA SER A 321 -15.52 -11.30 -12.08
C SER A 321 -15.82 -11.54 -13.57
N HIS A 322 -15.12 -12.49 -14.19
CA HIS A 322 -15.32 -12.87 -15.58
C HIS A 322 -16.48 -13.86 -15.78
N ILE A 323 -16.79 -14.69 -14.77
CA ILE A 323 -17.88 -15.68 -14.80
C ILE A 323 -19.24 -15.00 -14.55
N LEU A 324 -19.30 -13.98 -13.70
CA LEU A 324 -20.54 -13.20 -13.47
C LEU A 324 -20.96 -12.32 -14.67
N GLN A 325 -20.18 -12.31 -15.75
CA GLN A 325 -20.47 -11.58 -17.00
C GLN A 325 -20.92 -12.48 -18.17
N SER A 326 -20.93 -13.80 -17.99
CA SER A 326 -21.39 -14.79 -18.98
C SER A 326 -22.74 -15.39 -18.60
#